data_AF-A0A2M8FLL8-F1
#
_entry.id   AF-A0A2M8FLL8-F1
#
_cell.length_a   1.000
_cell.length_b   1.000
_cell.length_c   1.000
_cell.angle_alpha   90.00
_cell.angle_beta   90.00
_cell.angle_gamma   90.00
#
_symmetry.space_group_name_H-M   'P 1'
#
loop_
_entity.id
_entity.type
_entity.pdbx_description
1 polymer ?
#
loop_
_entity_poly.entity_id
_entity_poly.type
_entity_poly.pdbx_seq_one_letter_code
_entity_poly.pdbx_strand_id
1 'polypeptide(L)'
;MQNEKEIKEMVKEKYGQIAKDNSGCGCSCGCGTTENAVDFSIMKDDYSKVNGYVKEADLNLGCGLPTEYAGIKVGDTVVDLGSGAGNDVFIARSIV
;
A
#
# COMPACT_ATOMS: atom_id res chain seq x y z
N MET A 1 9.98 27.31 -4.61
CA MET A 1 9.98 26.13 -3.71
C MET A 1 8.63 26.10 -3.04
N GLN A 2 7.90 24.99 -3.13
CA GLN A 2 6.70 24.82 -2.31
C GLN A 2 7.12 24.74 -0.83
N ASN A 3 6.33 25.32 0.07
CA ASN A 3 6.60 25.18 1.50
C ASN A 3 6.20 23.76 1.97
N GLU A 4 6.76 23.30 3.11
CA GLU A 4 6.53 21.94 3.63
C GLU A 4 5.04 21.60 3.81
N LYS A 5 4.23 22.60 4.18
CA LYS A 5 2.79 22.43 4.39
C LYS A 5 2.07 22.14 3.08
N GLU A 6 2.39 22.87 2.01
CA GLU A 6 1.82 22.66 0.68
C GLU A 6 2.11 21.26 0.14
N ILE A 7 3.33 20.74 0.38
CA ILE A 7 3.71 19.38 -0.02
C ILE A 7 2.86 18.35 0.76
N LYS A 8 2.73 18.52 2.08
CA LYS A 8 1.93 17.62 2.93
C LYS A 8 0.45 17.63 2.54
N GLU A 9 -0.10 18.81 2.21
CA GLU A 9 -1.47 18.96 1.74
C GLU A 9 -1.67 18.23 0.41
N MET A 10 -0.77 18.41 -0.55
CA MET A 10 -0.82 17.70 -1.84
C MET A 10 -0.78 16.18 -1.67
N VAL A 11 0.13 15.66 -0.84
CA VAL A 11 0.22 14.20 -0.57
C VAL A 11 -1.08 13.69 0.06
N LYS A 12 -1.61 14.42 1.06
CA LYS A 12 -2.85 14.04 1.75
C LYS A 12 -4.05 14.04 0.82
N GLU A 13 -4.17 15.03 -0.08
CA GLU A 13 -5.23 15.09 -1.07
C GLU A 13 -5.16 13.90 -2.04
N LYS A 14 -3.96 13.55 -2.53
CA LYS A 14 -3.77 12.42 -3.45
C LYS A 14 -4.15 11.08 -2.83
N TYR A 15 -3.63 10.76 -1.64
CA TYR A 15 -4.02 9.53 -0.95
C TYR A 15 -5.50 9.54 -0.51
N GLY A 16 -6.04 10.71 -0.15
CA GLY A 16 -7.45 10.86 0.18
C GLY A 16 -8.39 10.64 -1.01
N GLN A 17 -7.97 10.98 -2.23
CA GLN A 17 -8.71 10.66 -3.46
C GLN A 17 -8.72 9.14 -3.70
N ILE A 18 -7.55 8.50 -3.64
CA ILE A 18 -7.42 7.05 -3.84
C ILE A 18 -8.25 6.25 -2.81
N ALA A 19 -8.31 6.70 -1.56
CA ALA A 19 -9.10 6.04 -0.53
C ALA A 19 -10.63 6.17 -0.74
N LYS A 20 -11.09 7.21 -1.44
CA LYS A 20 -12.52 7.41 -1.76
C LYS A 20 -12.91 6.69 -3.05
N ASP A 21 -12.03 6.76 -4.03
CA ASP A 21 -12.22 6.17 -5.34
C ASP A 21 -11.77 4.71 -5.29
N ASN A 22 -12.71 3.82 -4.97
CA ASN A 22 -12.51 2.36 -4.94
C ASN A 22 -12.15 1.76 -6.33
N SER A 23 -11.97 2.61 -7.34
CA SER A 23 -11.30 2.28 -8.59
C SER A 23 -9.81 2.13 -8.29
N GLY A 24 -9.33 0.88 -8.19
CA GLY A 24 -7.93 0.48 -7.90
C GLY A 24 -6.86 0.97 -8.88
N CYS A 25 -7.03 2.15 -9.49
CA CYS A 25 -5.96 2.95 -10.08
C CYS A 25 -5.24 3.76 -8.96
N GLY A 26 -4.99 3.14 -7.83
CA GLY A 26 -4.16 3.70 -6.78
C GLY A 26 -2.72 3.76 -7.28
N CYS A 27 -2.09 4.94 -7.24
CA CYS A 27 -0.70 5.22 -7.63
C CYS A 27 -0.12 4.22 -8.62
N SER A 28 -0.72 4.15 -9.82
CA SER A 28 0.10 3.73 -10.93
C SER A 28 1.14 4.84 -11.10
N CYS A 29 2.39 4.57 -10.73
CA CYS A 29 3.57 5.12 -11.37
C CYS A 29 3.53 4.77 -12.88
N GLY A 30 2.47 5.21 -13.58
CA GLY A 30 2.02 4.66 -14.86
C GLY A 30 0.60 5.06 -15.28
N CYS A 31 -0.15 5.85 -14.49
CA CYS A 31 -1.37 6.55 -14.99
C CYS A 31 -1.06 7.96 -15.52
N GLY A 32 0.20 8.22 -15.84
CA GLY A 32 0.65 9.36 -16.61
C GLY A 32 1.61 8.86 -17.67
N THR A 33 1.36 9.21 -18.92
CA THR A 33 2.29 9.05 -20.04
C THR A 33 3.59 9.78 -19.73
N THR A 34 4.52 9.12 -19.04
CA THR A 34 5.91 9.55 -18.96
C THR A 34 6.78 8.33 -19.11
N GLU A 35 7.57 8.37 -20.17
CA GLU A 35 8.33 7.32 -20.84
C GLU A 35 9.53 6.84 -20.01
N ASN A 36 9.52 7.10 -18.70
CA ASN A 36 10.59 6.83 -17.73
C ASN A 36 10.07 6.42 -16.34
N ALA A 37 8.81 6.01 -16.23
CA ALA A 37 8.34 5.43 -14.97
C ALA A 37 8.95 4.04 -14.84
N VAL A 38 9.90 3.89 -13.92
CA VAL A 38 10.46 2.60 -13.51
C VAL A 38 9.27 1.71 -13.18
N ASP A 39 9.12 0.63 -13.93
CA ASP A 39 7.99 -0.28 -13.86
C ASP A 39 8.05 -1.08 -12.55
N PHE A 40 7.59 -0.46 -11.46
CA PHE A 40 7.39 -1.13 -10.18
C PHE A 40 6.21 -2.12 -10.22
N SER A 41 5.46 -2.21 -11.34
CA SER A 41 4.35 -3.15 -11.48
C SER A 41 4.81 -4.62 -11.62
N ILE A 42 6.12 -4.84 -11.85
CA ILE A 42 6.73 -6.18 -11.92
C ILE A 42 6.74 -6.90 -10.56
N MET A 43 6.54 -6.19 -9.45
CA MET A 43 6.49 -6.74 -8.08
C MET A 43 5.10 -6.54 -7.45
N LYS A 44 4.02 -6.78 -8.20
CA LYS A 44 2.70 -6.95 -7.58
C LYS A 44 2.57 -8.38 -7.06
N ASP A 45 3.06 -8.61 -5.85
CA ASP A 45 2.79 -9.87 -5.17
C ASP A 45 1.28 -10.02 -4.94
N ASP A 46 0.77 -11.20 -5.26
CA ASP A 46 -0.66 -11.51 -5.19
C ASP A 46 -1.06 -11.84 -3.75
N TYR A 47 -1.66 -10.86 -3.08
CA TYR A 47 -2.19 -11.00 -1.73
C TYR A 47 -3.34 -12.03 -1.63
N SER A 48 -3.99 -12.41 -2.73
CA SER A 48 -5.24 -13.21 -2.68
C SER A 48 -5.08 -14.61 -2.07
N LYS A 49 -3.84 -15.10 -1.98
CA LYS A 49 -3.49 -16.40 -1.41
C LYS A 49 -2.92 -16.31 0.01
N VAL A 50 -2.72 -15.10 0.53
CA VAL A 50 -2.11 -14.86 1.83
C VAL A 50 -3.18 -14.87 2.92
N ASN A 51 -2.91 -15.56 4.03
CA ASN A 51 -3.84 -15.59 5.15
C ASN A 51 -4.01 -14.18 5.74
N GLY A 52 -5.24 -13.83 6.11
CA GLY A 52 -5.57 -12.48 6.57
C GLY A 52 -5.78 -11.45 5.47
N TYR A 53 -5.66 -11.81 4.18
CA TYR A 53 -6.01 -10.90 3.08
C TYR A 53 -7.46 -10.40 3.19
N VAL A 54 -7.63 -9.09 2.98
CA VAL A 54 -8.94 -8.42 2.91
C VAL A 54 -9.03 -7.69 1.58
N LYS A 55 -9.93 -8.13 0.71
CA LYS A 55 -10.09 -7.58 -0.64
C LYS A 55 -10.39 -6.08 -0.62
N GLU A 56 -11.20 -5.63 0.31
CA GLU A 56 -11.58 -4.22 0.48
C GLU A 56 -10.41 -3.35 0.97
N ALA A 57 -9.36 -3.97 1.51
CA ALA A 57 -8.15 -3.29 1.94
C ALA A 57 -7.08 -3.20 0.83
N ASP A 58 -7.34 -3.78 -0.34
CA ASP A 58 -6.41 -3.83 -1.46
C ASP A 58 -6.64 -2.67 -2.44
N LEU A 59 -6.05 -1.52 -2.11
CA LEU A 59 -6.06 -0.33 -2.96
C LEU A 59 -5.13 -0.44 -4.17
N ASN A 60 -4.49 -1.60 -4.41
CA ASN A 60 -3.57 -1.83 -5.52
C ASN A 60 -2.32 -0.92 -5.54
N LEU A 61 -1.96 -0.38 -4.37
CA LEU A 61 -0.83 0.53 -4.14
C LEU A 61 0.46 -0.16 -3.69
N GLY A 62 0.36 -1.42 -3.24
CA GLY A 62 1.49 -2.17 -2.69
C GLY A 62 2.47 -2.64 -3.75
N CYS A 63 3.74 -2.79 -3.35
CA CYS A 63 4.84 -3.26 -4.20
C CYS A 63 5.46 -4.58 -3.73
N GLY A 64 4.80 -5.30 -2.81
CA GLY A 64 5.23 -6.61 -2.34
C GLY A 64 4.59 -7.00 -1.00
N LEU A 65 4.96 -8.18 -0.48
CA LEU A 65 4.47 -8.73 0.80
C LEU A 65 5.50 -8.62 1.94
N PRO A 66 5.63 -7.48 2.65
CA PRO A 66 6.67 -7.29 3.66
C PRO A 66 6.54 -8.25 4.86
N THR A 67 5.34 -8.72 5.16
CA THR A 67 5.05 -9.65 6.27
C THR A 67 5.69 -11.02 6.09
N GLU A 68 5.97 -11.46 4.85
CA GLU A 68 6.65 -12.74 4.58
C GLU A 68 8.14 -12.70 4.97
N TYR A 69 8.76 -11.52 4.88
CA TYR A 69 10.19 -11.33 5.13
C TYR A 69 10.49 -10.73 6.51
N ALA A 70 9.47 -10.18 7.19
CA ALA A 70 9.61 -9.51 8.47
C ALA A 70 9.89 -10.47 9.65
N GLY A 71 9.69 -11.78 9.47
CA GLY A 71 9.98 -12.78 10.50
C GLY A 71 9.09 -12.67 11.75
N ILE A 72 7.87 -12.16 11.58
CA ILE A 72 6.86 -11.94 12.62
C ILE A 72 6.49 -13.27 13.29
N LYS A 73 6.33 -13.25 14.62
CA LYS A 73 5.96 -14.43 15.43
C LYS A 73 4.74 -14.15 16.30
N VAL A 74 4.07 -15.24 16.69
CA VAL A 74 2.98 -15.20 17.67
C VAL A 74 3.44 -14.48 18.94
N GLY A 75 2.66 -13.50 19.39
CA GLY A 75 2.96 -12.66 20.55
C GLY A 75 3.79 -11.41 20.27
N ASP A 76 4.27 -11.20 19.05
CA ASP A 76 4.94 -9.95 18.68
C ASP A 76 3.95 -8.78 18.62
N THR A 77 4.42 -7.57 18.93
CA THR A 77 3.68 -6.33 18.67
C THR A 77 4.20 -5.72 17.36
N VAL A 78 3.31 -5.55 16.38
CA VAL A 78 3.65 -5.06 15.04
C VAL A 78 3.08 -3.66 14.82
N VAL A 79 3.87 -2.78 14.20
CA VAL A 79 3.46 -1.46 13.71
C VAL A 79 3.65 -1.41 12.20
N ASP A 80 2.60 -1.00 11.49
CA ASP A 80 2.62 -0.79 10.04
C ASP A 80 2.61 0.72 9.74
N LEU A 81 3.65 1.20 9.07
CA LEU A 81 3.85 2.61 8.75
C LEU A 81 3.49 2.84 7.28
N GLY A 82 2.34 3.51 7.06
CA GLY A 82 1.78 3.66 5.73
C GLY A 82 0.78 2.56 5.38
N SER A 83 0.06 2.05 6.38
CA SER A 83 -0.86 0.90 6.26
C SER A 83 -1.99 1.03 5.23
N GLY A 84 -2.28 2.24 4.75
CA GLY A 84 -3.34 2.48 3.78
C GLY A 84 -4.69 1.99 4.30
N ALA A 85 -5.34 1.08 3.55
CA ALA A 85 -6.58 0.45 3.99
C ALA A 85 -6.37 -0.78 4.90
N GLY A 86 -5.13 -1.17 5.17
CA GLY A 86 -4.75 -2.10 6.24
C GLY A 86 -4.41 -3.52 5.82
N ASN A 87 -4.14 -3.79 4.54
CA ASN A 87 -3.92 -5.16 4.06
C ASN A 87 -2.78 -5.89 4.79
N ASP A 88 -1.62 -5.23 4.93
CA ASP A 88 -0.47 -5.79 5.65
C ASP A 88 -0.75 -5.97 7.15
N VAL A 89 -1.52 -5.07 7.77
CA VAL A 89 -1.99 -5.22 9.17
C VAL A 89 -2.88 -6.44 9.34
N PHE A 90 -3.80 -6.69 8.40
CA PHE A 90 -4.68 -7.86 8.48
C PHE A 90 -3.93 -9.16 8.31
N ILE A 91 -2.90 -9.18 7.46
CA ILE A 91 -1.98 -10.31 7.35
C ILE A 91 -1.19 -10.49 8.65
N ALA A 92 -0.59 -9.42 9.19
CA ALA A 92 0.16 -9.48 10.44
C ALA A 92 -0.71 -10.00 11.59
N ARG A 93 -1.97 -9.56 11.70
CA ARG A 93 -2.97 -10.05 12.66
C ARG A 93 -3.21 -11.57 12.57
N SER A 94 -3.06 -12.15 11.38
CA SER A 94 -3.22 -13.60 11.21
C SER A 94 -2.02 -14.41 11.72
N ILE A 95 -0.90 -13.75 12.03
CA ILE A 95 0.35 -14.35 12.50
C ILE A 95 0.54 -14.15 14.01
N VAL A 96 0.28 -12.95 14.53
CA VAL A 96 0.60 -12.55 15.92
C VAL A 96 -0.38 -13.01 16.97
#